data_AF-A0A1V4SDM7-F1
#
_entry.id   AF-A0A1V4SDM7-F1
#
_cell.length_a   1.000
_cell.length_b   1.000
_cell.length_c   1.000
_cell.angle_alpha   90.00
_cell.angle_beta   90.00
_cell.angle_gamma   90.00
#
_symmetry.space_group_name_H-M   'P 1'
#
loop_
_entity.id
_entity.type
_entity.pdbx_description
1 polymer ?
#
loop_
_entity_poly.entity_id
_entity_poly.type
_entity_poly.pdbx_seq_one_letter_code
_entity_poly.pdbx_strand_id
1 'polypeptide(L)'
;MENRKIEITDEPTKVYNFQVDDFHTYHVGDNGVLVHNANYNKGTPKTWTSTDKYVGETANAIEAKYPGKVVDVNKKVYRADGTPLTDYDIELNNAIIQVKQGGGKGATKQAINTASSTSKEVIVYLPDQNPGAAVVKGLQKEGFKVFTNQQDLLNYLK
;
A
#
# COMPACT_ATOMS: atom_id res chain seq x y z
N MET A 1 37.42 7.60 34.52
CA MET A 1 36.56 6.52 35.06
C MET A 1 35.16 7.08 35.15
N GLU A 2 34.21 6.57 34.35
CA GLU A 2 32.82 7.07 34.36
C GLU A 2 32.02 6.40 35.47
N ASN A 3 31.44 7.22 36.35
CA ASN A 3 30.58 6.78 37.44
C ASN A 3 29.16 6.54 36.91
N ARG A 4 28.81 5.27 36.65
CA ARG A 4 27.44 4.87 36.32
C ARG A 4 26.57 4.94 37.59
N LYS A 5 25.56 5.81 37.60
CA LYS A 5 24.49 5.80 38.61
C LYS A 5 23.52 4.67 38.28
N ILE A 6 23.34 3.78 39.25
CA ILE A 6 22.34 2.70 39.20
C ILE A 6 21.16 3.20 40.03
N GLU A 7 19.99 3.38 39.41
CA GLU A 7 18.74 3.62 40.12
C GLU A 7 18.14 2.27 40.49
N ILE A 8 17.99 2.02 41.79
CA ILE A 8 17.34 0.82 42.33
C ILE A 8 15.96 1.27 42.82
N THR A 9 14.90 0.66 42.28
CA THR A 9 13.52 0.91 42.70
C THR A 9 13.06 -0.20 43.64
N ASP A 10 12.40 0.16 44.74
CA ASP A 10 11.86 -0.81 45.70
C ASP A 10 10.61 -1.55 45.20
N GLU A 11 10.02 -1.10 44.09
CA GLU A 11 8.82 -1.70 43.52
C GLU A 11 9.16 -2.80 42.50
N PRO A 12 8.62 -4.03 42.66
CA PRO A 12 8.86 -5.12 41.73
C PRO A 12 8.17 -4.84 40.39
N THR A 13 8.97 -4.63 39.33
CA THR A 13 8.46 -4.51 37.97
C THR A 13 8.33 -5.89 37.32
N LYS A 14 7.17 -6.19 36.74
CA LYS A 14 6.96 -7.44 36.00
C LYS A 14 7.67 -7.34 34.64
N VAL A 15 8.78 -8.05 34.49
CA VAL A 15 9.49 -8.18 33.22
C VAL A 15 9.15 -9.51 32.54
N TYR A 16 9.11 -9.51 31.21
CA TYR A 16 8.93 -10.72 30.40
C TYR A 16 10.23 -10.94 29.62
N ASN A 17 10.94 -12.01 29.96
CA ASN A 17 12.14 -12.41 29.23
C ASN A 17 11.74 -13.24 28.01
N PHE A 18 12.31 -12.93 26.85
CA PHE A 18 12.19 -13.78 25.67
C PHE A 18 13.17 -14.95 25.80
N GLN A 19 12.65 -16.17 25.74
CA GLN A 19 13.47 -17.36 25.57
C GLN A 19 13.78 -17.54 24.09
N VAL A 20 15.06 -17.62 23.75
CA VAL A 20 15.54 -17.93 22.40
C VAL A 20 16.47 -19.14 22.48
N ASP A 21 16.44 -19.98 21.44
CA ASP A 21 17.09 -21.30 21.40
C ASP A 21 18.62 -21.21 21.18
N ASP A 22 19.16 -20.05 20.81
CA ASP A 22 20.59 -19.83 20.53
C ASP A 22 21.05 -18.39 20.83
N PHE A 23 22.36 -18.16 20.94
CA PHE A 23 22.95 -16.84 21.18
C PHE A 23 22.80 -15.94 19.95
N HIS A 24 21.98 -14.90 20.08
CA HIS A 24 21.83 -13.87 19.06
C HIS A 24 22.33 -12.52 19.58
N THR A 25 23.23 -11.87 18.84
CA THR A 25 23.74 -10.53 19.16
C THR A 25 22.80 -9.48 18.58
N TYR A 26 22.17 -8.68 19.43
CA TYR A 26 21.32 -7.56 19.02
C TYR A 26 21.97 -6.22 19.38
N HIS A 27 21.87 -5.25 18.46
CA HIS A 27 22.22 -3.86 18.72
C HIS A 27 20.93 -3.06 18.94
N VAL A 28 20.75 -2.48 20.13
CA VAL A 28 19.60 -1.63 20.46
C VAL A 28 20.05 -0.17 20.36
N GLY A 29 19.49 0.57 19.41
CA GLY A 29 19.59 2.03 19.33
C GLY A 29 18.25 2.70 19.69
N ASP A 30 18.23 4.03 19.78
CA ASP A 30 17.04 4.80 20.17
C ASP A 30 15.85 4.68 19.18
N ASN A 31 16.12 4.17 17.99
CA ASN A 31 15.10 3.83 17.01
C ASN A 31 14.74 2.34 17.15
N GLY A 32 13.49 2.04 17.50
CA GLY A 32 12.94 0.68 17.53
C GLY A 32 12.87 0.08 16.12
N VAL A 33 13.97 -0.44 15.61
CA VAL A 33 14.04 -1.09 14.30
C VAL A 33 13.75 -2.58 14.45
N LEU A 34 12.59 -3.01 13.95
CA LEU A 34 12.30 -4.44 13.73
C LEU A 34 13.01 -4.91 12.45
N VAL A 35 14.04 -5.73 12.61
CA VAL A 35 14.72 -6.39 11.49
C VAL A 35 14.02 -7.72 11.21
N HIS A 36 13.31 -7.81 10.10
CA HIS A 36 12.74 -9.09 9.66
C HIS A 36 13.82 -9.89 8.93
N ASN A 37 14.45 -10.86 9.60
CA ASN A 37 15.34 -11.82 8.95
C ASN A 37 14.53 -12.95 8.30
N ALA A 38 13.59 -12.58 7.44
CA ALA A 38 12.82 -13.52 6.65
C ALA A 38 13.39 -13.53 5.22
N ASN A 39 13.86 -14.68 4.76
CA ASN A 39 14.05 -14.92 3.34
C ASN A 39 12.66 -14.95 2.68
N TYR A 40 12.17 -13.78 2.30
CA TYR A 40 11.11 -13.72 1.30
C TYR A 40 11.71 -14.34 0.05
N ASN A 41 11.28 -15.56 -0.27
CA ASN A 41 11.38 -16.06 -1.64
C ASN A 41 10.75 -14.99 -2.50
N LYS A 42 11.59 -14.15 -3.13
CA LYS A 42 11.16 -13.32 -4.24
C LYS A 42 10.77 -14.33 -5.31
N GLY A 43 9.52 -14.78 -5.27
CA GLY A 43 8.96 -15.63 -6.30
C GLY A 43 9.27 -14.99 -7.65
N THR A 44 9.33 -15.82 -8.69
CA THR A 44 9.42 -15.31 -10.07
C THR A 44 8.43 -14.16 -10.23
N PRO A 45 8.87 -12.97 -10.71
CA PRO A 45 8.01 -11.80 -10.83
C PRO A 45 6.69 -12.20 -11.47
N LYS A 46 5.58 -11.99 -10.76
CA LYS A 46 4.27 -12.35 -11.30
C LYS A 46 3.97 -11.41 -12.46
N THR A 47 3.64 -11.97 -13.63
CA THR A 47 3.12 -11.15 -14.72
C THR A 47 1.61 -11.05 -14.60
N TRP A 48 1.13 -9.83 -14.41
CA TRP A 48 -0.29 -9.51 -14.32
C TRP A 48 -0.84 -9.23 -15.72
N THR A 49 -2.03 -9.76 -16.03
CA THR A 49 -2.71 -9.53 -17.29
C THR A 49 -4.05 -8.85 -17.03
N SER A 50 -4.42 -7.90 -17.89
CA SER A 50 -5.68 -7.17 -17.81
C SER A 50 -6.16 -6.80 -19.21
N THR A 51 -7.47 -6.71 -19.40
CA THR A 51 -8.06 -6.12 -20.61
C THR A 51 -7.87 -4.61 -20.67
N ASP A 52 -7.70 -3.94 -19.52
CA ASP A 52 -7.29 -2.54 -19.49
C ASP A 52 -5.76 -2.47 -19.51
N LYS A 53 -5.21 -1.90 -20.58
CA LYS A 53 -3.75 -1.79 -20.76
C LYS A 53 -3.07 -1.11 -19.58
N TYR A 54 -3.65 -0.05 -19.00
CA TYR A 54 -2.99 0.70 -17.94
C TYR A 54 -3.04 -0.04 -16.62
N VAL A 55 -4.08 -0.86 -16.39
CA VAL A 55 -4.14 -1.75 -15.23
C VAL A 55 -3.01 -2.77 -15.30
N GLY A 56 -2.89 -3.46 -16.44
CA GLY A 56 -1.82 -4.45 -16.66
C GLY A 56 -0.42 -3.83 -16.60
N GLU A 57 -0.19 -2.74 -17.32
CA GLU A 57 1.10 -2.04 -17.35
C GLU A 57 1.50 -1.51 -15.96
N THR A 58 0.58 -0.86 -15.26
CA THR A 58 0.83 -0.31 -13.93
C THR A 58 1.08 -1.43 -12.91
N ALA A 59 0.29 -2.51 -12.93
CA ALA A 59 0.49 -3.65 -12.04
C ALA A 59 1.86 -4.30 -12.26
N ASN A 60 2.26 -4.54 -13.52
CA ASN A 60 3.57 -5.08 -13.84
C ASN A 60 4.71 -4.13 -13.49
N ALA A 61 4.53 -2.81 -13.63
CA ALA A 61 5.52 -1.83 -13.21
C ALA A 61 5.70 -1.80 -11.68
N ILE A 62 4.60 -1.93 -10.92
CA ILE A 62 4.64 -2.07 -9.46
C ILE A 62 5.35 -3.36 -9.08
N GLU A 63 4.99 -4.49 -9.69
CA GLU A 63 5.60 -5.79 -9.39
C GLU A 63 7.09 -5.82 -9.75
N ALA A 64 7.51 -5.22 -10.86
CA ALA A 64 8.92 -5.13 -11.23
C ALA A 64 9.75 -4.31 -10.24
N LYS A 65 9.18 -3.21 -9.72
CA LYS A 65 9.87 -2.33 -8.75
C LYS A 65 9.76 -2.83 -7.31
N TYR A 66 8.64 -3.47 -6.97
CA TYR A 66 8.27 -3.97 -5.65
C TYR A 66 7.66 -5.38 -5.76
N PRO A 67 8.48 -6.43 -5.98
CA PRO A 67 7.97 -7.79 -6.14
C PRO A 67 7.12 -8.25 -4.95
N GLY A 68 5.97 -8.85 -5.24
CA GLY A 68 4.99 -9.32 -4.25
C GLY A 68 4.09 -8.24 -3.65
N LYS A 69 4.18 -6.98 -4.12
CA LYS A 69 3.32 -5.88 -3.61
C LYS A 69 1.92 -5.92 -4.20
N VAL A 70 1.77 -6.39 -5.44
CA VAL A 70 0.47 -6.56 -6.09
C VAL A 70 -0.19 -7.85 -5.58
N VAL A 71 -1.42 -7.71 -5.11
CA VAL A 71 -2.23 -8.81 -4.56
C VAL A 71 -3.17 -9.36 -5.62
N ASP A 72 -3.84 -8.48 -6.37
CA ASP A 72 -4.81 -8.86 -7.40
C ASP A 72 -5.01 -7.74 -8.43
N VAL A 73 -5.57 -8.06 -9.60
CA VAL A 73 -5.97 -7.10 -10.63
C VAL A 73 -7.40 -7.38 -11.11
N ASN A 74 -8.16 -6.33 -11.40
CA ASN A 74 -9.57 -6.39 -11.83
C ASN A 74 -10.48 -7.20 -10.91
N LYS A 75 -10.24 -7.13 -9.61
CA LYS A 75 -11.01 -7.87 -8.60
C LYS A 75 -12.39 -7.26 -8.42
N LYS A 76 -13.43 -8.04 -8.68
CA LYS A 76 -14.82 -7.62 -8.46
C LYS A 76 -15.17 -7.68 -6.98
N VAL A 77 -15.74 -6.59 -6.47
CA VAL A 77 -16.23 -6.51 -5.10
C VAL A 77 -17.75 -6.49 -5.13
N TYR A 78 -18.36 -7.30 -4.28
CA TYR A 78 -19.80 -7.48 -4.22
C TYR A 78 -20.35 -6.97 -2.90
N ARG A 79 -21.59 -6.48 -2.92
CA ARG A 79 -22.37 -6.18 -1.72
C ARG A 79 -22.86 -7.47 -1.06
N ALA A 80 -23.39 -7.35 0.16
CA ALA A 80 -23.99 -8.48 0.88
C ALA A 80 -25.17 -9.14 0.14
N ASP A 81 -25.86 -8.38 -0.72
CA ASP A 81 -26.97 -8.86 -1.56
C ASP A 81 -26.50 -9.56 -2.87
N GLY A 82 -25.18 -9.70 -3.07
CA GLY A 82 -24.58 -10.31 -4.26
C GLY A 82 -24.48 -9.37 -5.47
N THR A 83 -24.92 -8.11 -5.38
CA THR A 83 -24.78 -7.14 -6.46
C THR A 83 -23.35 -6.57 -6.55
N PRO A 84 -22.80 -6.30 -7.75
CA PRO A 84 -21.48 -5.68 -7.88
C PRO A 84 -21.44 -4.28 -7.23
N LEU A 85 -20.50 -4.08 -6.32
CA LEU A 85 -20.27 -2.81 -5.61
C LEU A 85 -19.31 -1.92 -6.40
N THR A 86 -18.12 -2.43 -6.68
CA THR A 86 -17.04 -1.76 -7.40
C THR A 86 -16.04 -2.81 -7.88
N ASP A 87 -15.20 -2.44 -8.83
CA ASP A 87 -14.09 -3.26 -9.28
C ASP A 87 -12.79 -2.61 -8.78
N TYR A 88 -11.91 -3.40 -8.17
CA TYR A 88 -10.56 -2.96 -7.81
C TYR A 88 -9.66 -3.22 -9.00
N ASP A 89 -9.21 -2.15 -9.65
CA ASP A 89 -8.34 -2.27 -10.82
C ASP A 89 -7.01 -2.93 -10.44
N ILE A 90 -6.36 -2.41 -9.39
CA ILE A 90 -5.16 -3.03 -8.81
C ILE A 90 -5.29 -3.02 -7.29
N GLU A 91 -5.25 -4.21 -6.70
CA GLU A 91 -5.23 -4.38 -5.24
C GLU A 91 -3.79 -4.58 -4.77
N LEU A 92 -3.37 -3.77 -3.80
CA LEU A 92 -2.15 -3.96 -3.02
C LEU A 92 -2.50 -4.43 -1.61
N ASN A 93 -1.48 -4.76 -0.81
CA ASN A 93 -1.66 -5.17 0.59
C ASN A 93 -2.36 -4.07 1.43
N ASN A 94 -1.95 -2.80 1.26
CA ASN A 94 -2.42 -1.67 2.07
C ASN A 94 -3.23 -0.62 1.28
N ALA A 95 -3.29 -0.73 -0.04
CA ALA A 95 -3.93 0.25 -0.90
C ALA A 95 -4.68 -0.40 -2.06
N ILE A 96 -5.60 0.34 -2.67
CA ILE A 96 -6.27 0.00 -3.92
C ILE A 96 -6.00 1.15 -4.89
N ILE A 97 -5.52 0.83 -6.08
CA ILE A 97 -5.31 1.80 -7.14
C ILE A 97 -6.48 1.65 -8.11
N GLN A 98 -7.24 2.74 -8.26
CA GLN A 98 -8.29 2.88 -9.27
C GLN A 98 -7.67 3.56 -10.49
N VAL A 99 -7.63 2.87 -11.63
CA VAL A 99 -7.01 3.34 -12.86
C VAL A 99 -8.11 3.78 -13.83
N LYS A 100 -8.01 5.01 -14.37
CA LYS A 100 -9.03 5.49 -15.31
C LYS A 100 -8.46 6.12 -16.58
N GLN A 101 -8.98 5.66 -17.71
CA GLN A 101 -8.77 6.26 -19.03
C GLN A 101 -9.73 7.42 -19.30
N GLY A 102 -9.22 8.46 -19.96
CA GLY A 102 -10.03 9.57 -20.49
C GLY A 102 -10.66 10.52 -19.45
N GLY A 103 -11.70 11.26 -19.89
CA GLY A 103 -12.25 12.47 -19.24
C GLY A 103 -12.96 12.29 -17.89
N GLY A 104 -12.70 11.21 -17.16
CA GLY A 104 -12.97 11.13 -15.72
C GLY A 104 -14.43 11.16 -15.27
N LYS A 105 -15.42 11.11 -16.18
CA LYS A 105 -16.84 11.02 -15.79
C LYS A 105 -17.04 9.77 -14.95
N GLY A 106 -17.38 9.97 -13.67
CA GLY A 106 -17.58 8.91 -12.70
C GLY A 106 -16.35 8.47 -11.90
N ALA A 107 -15.15 8.98 -12.19
CA ALA A 107 -13.93 8.62 -11.45
C ALA A 107 -14.05 8.95 -9.96
N THR A 108 -14.59 10.14 -9.63
CA THR A 108 -14.84 10.54 -8.23
C THR A 108 -15.83 9.63 -7.53
N LYS A 109 -16.96 9.32 -8.17
CA LYS A 109 -17.97 8.43 -7.59
C LYS A 109 -17.42 7.02 -7.35
N GLN A 110 -16.65 6.50 -8.31
CA GLN A 110 -16.02 5.19 -8.19
C GLN A 110 -14.98 5.15 -7.06
N ALA A 111 -14.14 6.20 -6.94
CA ALA A 111 -13.17 6.33 -5.85
C ALA A 111 -13.86 6.38 -4.48
N ILE A 112 -14.94 7.15 -4.34
CA ILE A 112 -15.73 7.25 -3.10
C ILE A 112 -16.37 5.91 -2.74
N ASN A 113 -17.00 5.24 -3.71
CA ASN A 113 -17.60 3.91 -3.49
C ASN A 113 -16.54 2.89 -3.07
N THR A 114 -15.38 2.93 -3.70
CA THR A 114 -14.24 2.06 -3.38
C THR A 114 -13.75 2.33 -1.98
N ALA A 115 -13.52 3.59 -1.60
CA ALA A 115 -13.06 3.96 -0.26
C ALA A 115 -14.07 3.59 0.83
N SER A 116 -15.37 3.61 0.52
CA SER A 116 -16.42 3.18 1.44
C SER A 116 -16.49 1.65 1.59
N SER A 117 -15.91 0.89 0.65
CA SER A 117 -15.96 -0.57 0.62
C SER A 117 -14.78 -1.26 1.32
N THR A 118 -13.78 -0.50 1.74
CA THR A 118 -12.48 -1.03 2.19
C THR A 118 -11.85 -0.15 3.25
N SER A 119 -11.03 -0.75 4.11
CA SER A 119 -10.16 -0.01 5.02
C SER A 119 -8.81 0.36 4.39
N LYS A 120 -8.54 -0.10 3.15
CA LYS A 120 -7.31 0.20 2.42
C LYS A 120 -7.33 1.63 1.88
N GLU A 121 -6.15 2.23 1.76
CA GLU A 121 -6.01 3.54 1.11
C GLU A 121 -6.48 3.43 -0.35
N VAL A 122 -7.32 4.37 -0.81
CA VAL A 122 -7.72 4.44 -2.23
C VAL A 122 -6.92 5.51 -2.94
N ILE A 123 -6.15 5.08 -3.92
CA ILE A 123 -5.33 5.92 -4.79
C ILE A 123 -5.99 5.96 -6.16
N VAL A 124 -6.02 7.12 -6.81
CA VAL A 124 -6.55 7.26 -8.16
C VAL A 124 -5.42 7.55 -9.13
N TYR A 125 -5.29 6.74 -10.17
CA TYR A 125 -4.32 6.91 -11.24
C TYR A 125 -5.01 7.27 -12.56
N LEU A 126 -4.69 8.46 -13.08
CA LEU A 126 -5.28 9.06 -14.28
C LEU A 126 -4.20 9.32 -15.35
N PRO A 127 -3.68 8.27 -16.03
CA PRO A 127 -2.55 8.37 -16.96
C PRO A 127 -2.77 9.35 -18.12
N ASP A 128 -4.02 9.50 -18.58
CA ASP A 128 -4.35 10.37 -19.72
C ASP A 128 -4.69 11.82 -19.31
N GLN A 129 -4.68 12.14 -18.01
CA GLN A 129 -5.05 13.47 -17.51
C GLN A 129 -3.81 14.29 -17.20
N ASN A 130 -3.94 15.62 -17.32
CA ASN A 130 -2.94 16.52 -16.78
C ASN A 130 -3.24 16.82 -15.29
N PRO A 131 -2.23 17.15 -14.46
CA PRO A 131 -2.44 17.50 -13.05
C PRO A 131 -3.42 18.67 -12.82
N GLY A 132 -3.59 19.54 -13.81
CA GLY A 132 -4.48 20.69 -13.76
C GLY A 132 -5.95 20.39 -14.07
N ALA A 133 -6.28 19.16 -14.49
CA ALA A 133 -7.60 18.79 -14.95
C ALA A 133 -8.64 18.92 -13.84
N ALA A 134 -9.87 19.32 -14.21
CA ALA A 134 -10.96 19.51 -13.24
C ALA A 134 -11.25 18.25 -12.43
N VAL A 135 -11.17 17.06 -13.06
CA VAL A 135 -11.34 15.78 -12.38
C VAL A 135 -10.24 15.50 -11.36
N VAL A 136 -8.98 15.81 -11.68
CA VAL A 136 -7.84 15.64 -10.77
C VAL A 136 -8.03 16.53 -9.54
N LYS A 137 -8.31 17.82 -9.77
CA LYS A 137 -8.58 18.78 -8.68
C LYS A 137 -9.79 18.39 -7.85
N GLY A 138 -10.85 17.88 -8.48
CA GLY A 138 -12.06 17.41 -7.79
C GLY A 138 -11.75 16.24 -6.86
N LEU A 139 -11.06 15.22 -7.35
CA LEU A 139 -10.64 14.07 -6.55
C LEU A 139 -9.71 14.47 -5.39
N GLN A 140 -8.77 15.38 -5.63
CA GLN A 140 -7.88 15.89 -4.58
C GLN A 140 -8.63 16.66 -3.50
N LYS A 141 -9.67 17.43 -3.86
CA LYS A 141 -10.54 18.13 -2.89
C LYS A 141 -11.33 17.17 -2.02
N GLU A 142 -11.73 16.02 -2.56
CA GLU A 142 -12.35 14.92 -1.81
C GLU A 142 -11.33 14.15 -0.94
N GLY A 143 -10.06 14.53 -0.96
CA GLY A 143 -9.00 13.95 -0.12
C GLY A 143 -8.26 12.76 -0.73
N PHE A 144 -8.56 12.38 -1.97
CA PHE A 144 -7.86 11.26 -2.62
C PHE A 144 -6.43 11.64 -3.01
N LYS A 145 -5.53 10.66 -2.90
CA LYS A 145 -4.24 10.73 -3.57
C LYS A 145 -4.45 10.46 -5.05
N VAL A 146 -4.09 11.42 -5.90
CA VAL A 146 -4.26 11.34 -7.35
C VAL A 146 -2.93 11.49 -8.03
N PHE A 147 -2.62 10.55 -8.93
CA PHE A 147 -1.41 10.57 -9.75
C PHE A 147 -1.80 10.58 -11.22
N THR A 148 -1.08 11.36 -12.02
CA THR A 148 -1.20 11.34 -13.49
C THR A 148 0.06 10.81 -14.16
N ASN A 149 1.14 10.63 -13.39
CA ASN A 149 2.41 10.10 -13.85
C ASN A 149 2.72 8.78 -13.13
N GLN A 150 3.13 7.76 -13.90
CA GLN A 150 3.40 6.43 -13.34
C GLN A 150 4.58 6.44 -12.38
N GLN A 151 5.63 7.21 -12.66
CA GLN A 151 6.82 7.27 -11.81
C GLN A 151 6.49 7.91 -10.45
N ASP A 152 5.65 8.95 -10.43
CA ASP A 152 5.22 9.58 -9.18
C ASP A 152 4.39 8.63 -8.33
N LEU A 153 3.47 7.89 -8.97
CA LEU A 153 2.72 6.81 -8.31
C LEU A 153 3.68 5.77 -7.73
N LEU A 154 4.63 5.27 -8.53
CA LEU A 154 5.59 4.28 -8.07
C LEU A 154 6.49 4.80 -6.95
N ASN A 155 6.82 6.09 -6.93
CA ASN A 155 7.62 6.68 -5.87
C ASN A 155 6.84 6.82 -4.57
N TYR A 156 5.53 7.14 -4.65
CA TYR A 156 4.64 7.16 -3.50
C TYR A 156 4.46 5.78 -2.87
N LEU A 157 4.44 4.74 -3.69
CA LEU A 157 4.31 3.35 -3.25
C LEU A 157 5.62 2.75 -2.70
N LYS A 158 6.69 3.51 -2.48
CA LYS A 158 7.92 2.98 -1.88
C LYS A 158 7.67 2.56 -0.44
#